data_AF-A0A662SJ07-F1
#
_entry.id   AF-A0A662SJ07-F1
#
_cell.length_a   1.000
_cell.length_b   1.000
_cell.length_c   1.000
_cell.angle_alpha   90.00
_cell.angle_beta   90.00
_cell.angle_gamma   90.00
#
_symmetry.space_group_name_H-M   'P 1'
#
loop_
_entity.id
_entity.type
_entity.pdbx_description
1 polymer ?
#
loop_
_entity_poly.entity_id
_entity_poly.type
_entity_poly.pdbx_seq_one_letter_code
_entity_poly.pdbx_strand_id
1 'polypeptide(L)' 'MAYICFKEKRAEVESIKLSDELIVDIAPDRTVYGIELPNANEQLGREGVGELVIVNEATGEQTELRLAV' A
#
# COMPACT_ATOMS: atom_id res chain seq x y z
N MET A 1 2.35 11.17 7.03
CA MET A 1 2.58 10.48 5.74
C MET A 1 3.50 9.29 5.96
N ALA A 2 3.17 8.14 5.37
CA ALA A 2 4.01 6.95 5.35
C ALA A 2 3.99 6.30 3.96
N TYR A 3 4.97 5.44 3.69
CA TYR A 3 5.06 4.68 2.45
C TYR A 3 5.30 3.20 2.75
N ILE A 4 4.44 2.34 2.20
CA ILE A 4 4.62 0.88 2.27
C ILE A 4 5.28 0.46 0.95
N CYS A 5 6.53 0.02 1.02
CA CYS A 5 7.31 -0.43 -0.13
C CYS A 5 7.20 -1.96 -0.29
N PHE A 6 6.63 -2.43 -1.40
CA PHE A 6 6.57 -3.86 -1.72
C PHE A 6 7.78 -4.31 -2.54
N LYS A 7 8.34 -3.40 -3.33
CA LYS A 7 9.46 -3.68 -4.23
C LYS A 7 10.31 -2.43 -4.40
N GLU A 8 11.63 -2.61 -4.45
CA GLU A 8 12.52 -1.52 -4.81
C GLU A 8 12.12 -0.95 -6.19
N LYS A 9 11.92 0.37 -6.27
CA LYS A 9 11.63 1.07 -7.53
C LYS A 9 12.82 0.95 -8.48
N ARG A 10 12.77 -0.03 -9.38
CA ARG A 10 13.77 -0.28 -10.43
C ARG A 10 13.26 0.04 -11.85
N ALA A 11 12.00 0.45 -11.95
CA ALA A 11 11.34 0.83 -13.20
C ALA A 11 10.68 2.20 -13.02
N GLU A 12 10.37 2.88 -14.11
CA GLU A 12 9.48 4.03 -14.07
C GLU A 12 8.09 3.56 -13.58
N VAL A 13 7.64 4.14 -12.48
CA VAL A 13 6.34 3.89 -11.87
C VAL A 13 5.52 5.17 -11.95
N GLU A 14 4.22 5.04 -12.20
CA GLU A 14 3.26 6.13 -12.09
C GLU A 14 2.54 6.06 -10.74
N SER A 15 2.23 7.22 -10.16
CA SER A 15 1.43 7.31 -8.93
C SER A 15 -0.02 7.60 -9.29
N ILE A 16 -0.91 6.67 -8.95
CA ILE A 16 -2.35 6.81 -9.17
C ILE A 16 -3.01 7.16 -7.84
N LYS A 17 -3.61 8.34 -7.77
CA LYS A 17 -4.43 8.75 -6.62
C LYS A 17 -5.80 8.09 -6.74
N LEU A 18 -6.08 7.12 -5.87
CA LEU A 18 -7.37 6.42 -5.81
C LEU A 18 -8.39 7.18 -4.96
N SER A 19 -7.93 7.85 -3.90
CA SER A 19 -8.74 8.71 -3.04
C SER A 19 -7.88 9.79 -2.38
N ASP A 20 -8.47 10.66 -1.56
CA ASP A 20 -7.72 11.60 -0.72
C ASP A 20 -6.85 10.90 0.34
N GLU A 21 -7.09 9.62 0.60
CA GLU A 21 -6.43 8.84 1.64
C GLU A 21 -5.47 7.77 1.08
N LEU A 22 -5.46 7.53 -0.23
CA LEU A 22 -4.73 6.42 -0.83
C LEU A 22 -4.16 6.77 -2.21
N ILE A 23 -2.85 6.60 -2.35
CA ILE A 23 -2.11 6.72 -3.61
C ILE A 23 -1.31 5.43 -3.82
N VAL A 24 -1.29 4.92 -5.05
CA VAL A 24 -0.63 3.66 -5.39
C VAL A 24 0.40 3.91 -6.48
N ASP A 25 1.62 3.42 -6.26
CA ASP A 25 2.66 3.39 -7.28
C ASP A 25 2.59 2.10 -8.08
N ILE A 26 2.41 2.22 -9.39
CA ILE A 26 2.23 1.09 -10.30
C ILE A 26 3.11 1.23 -11.54
N ALA A 27 3.65 0.11 -12.03
CA ALA A 27 4.35 0.05 -13.31
C ALA A 27 3.40 -0.30 -14.46
N PRO A 28 3.80 -0.09 -15.73
CA PRO A 28 2.98 -0.44 -16.89
C PRO A 28 2.61 -1.93 -16.98
N ASP A 29 3.41 -2.81 -16.38
CA ASP A 29 3.13 -4.25 -16.27
C ASP A 29 2.11 -4.61 -15.17
N ARG A 30 1.52 -3.59 -14.53
CA ARG A 30 0.57 -3.65 -13.42
C ARG A 30 1.16 -4.12 -12.09
N THR A 31 2.49 -4.24 -12.00
CA THR A 31 3.15 -4.49 -10.72
C THR A 31 2.94 -3.28 -9.81
N VAL A 32 2.37 -3.50 -8.63
CA VAL A 32 2.29 -2.50 -7.57
C VAL A 32 3.63 -2.45 -6.82
N TYR A 33 4.24 -1.27 -6.76
CA TYR A 33 5.53 -1.05 -6.12
C TYR A 33 5.39 -0.56 -4.68
N GLY A 34 4.34 0.22 -4.40
CA GLY A 34 4.06 0.65 -3.04
C GLY A 34 2.81 1.51 -2.93
N ILE A 35 2.51 1.87 -1.69
CA ILE A 35 1.32 2.63 -1.32
C ILE A 35 1.75 3.81 -0.47
N GLU A 36 1.30 5.01 -0.82
CA GLU A 36 1.44 6.20 0.00
C GLU A 36 0.17 6.41 0.84
N LEU A 37 0.38 6.65 2.13
CA LEU A 37 -0.64 6.94 3.12
C LEU A 37 -0.47 8.39 3.59
N PRO A 38 -1.20 9.36 3.02
CA PRO A 38 -1.05 10.78 3.33
C PRO A 38 -1.21 11.06 4.83
N ASN A 39 -2.18 10.40 5.48
CA ASN A 39 -2.48 10.54 6.91
C ASN A 39 -2.18 9.27 7.72
N ALA A 40 -0.98 8.72 7.54
CA ALA A 40 -0.55 7.50 8.21
C ALA A 40 -0.76 7.45 9.74
N ASN A 41 -0.74 8.58 10.45
CA ASN A 41 -0.96 8.61 11.90
C ASN A 41 -2.40 8.22 12.28
N GLU A 42 -3.38 8.61 11.46
CA GLU A 42 -4.77 8.20 11.62
C GLU A 42 -5.00 6.81 11.01
N GLN A 43 -4.36 6.52 9.87
CA GLN A 43 -4.58 5.28 9.11
C GLN A 43 -3.91 4.03 9.72
N LEU A 44 -2.78 4.17 10.42
CA LEU A 44 -2.03 3.04 10.99
C LEU A 44 -2.24 2.86 12.51
N GLY A 45 -2.90 3.82 13.17
CA GLY A 45 -3.06 3.83 14.62
C GLY A 45 -1.74 4.10 15.37
N ARG A 46 -1.86 4.42 16.67
CA ARG A 46 -0.71 4.84 17.51
C ARG A 46 -0.02 3.71 18.28
N GLU A 47 -0.62 2.51 18.35
CA GLU A 47 -0.24 1.48 19.34
C GLU A 47 0.45 0.24 18.77
N GLY A 48 1.16 0.36 17.66
CA GLY A 48 2.18 -0.62 17.27
C GLY A 48 1.64 -1.96 16.75
N VAL A 49 2.15 -2.34 15.57
CA VAL A 49 1.78 -3.53 14.78
C VAL A 49 0.41 -3.41 14.10
N GLY A 50 0.39 -2.62 13.02
CA GLY A 50 -0.68 -2.68 12.02
C GLY A 50 -0.53 -3.89 11.11
N GLU A 51 -1.63 -4.37 10.56
CA GLU A 51 -1.65 -5.40 9.51
C GLU A 51 -2.24 -4.80 8.23
N LEU A 52 -1.58 -5.06 7.11
CA LEU A 52 -2.15 -4.80 5.80
C LEU A 52 -2.76 -6.08 5.26
N VAL A 53 -4.08 -6.11 5.17
CA VAL A 53 -4.83 -7.22 4.55
C VAL A 53 -5.16 -6.83 3.11
N ILE A 54 -4.69 -7.63 2.16
CA ILE A 54 -4.99 -7.49 0.74
C ILE A 54 -6.03 -8.56 0.39
N VAL A 55 -7.21 -8.14 -0.04
CA VAL A 55 -8.31 -9.03 -0.40
C VAL A 55 -8.57 -8.92 -1.90
N ASN A 56 -8.56 -10.05 -2.60
CA ASN A 56 -9.07 -10.15 -3.95
C ASN A 56 -10.59 -10.34 -3.89
N GLU A 57 -11.34 -9.26 -4.07
CA GLU A 57 -12.81 -9.27 -3.94
C GLU A 57 -13.51 -10.23 -4.92
N ALA A 58 -12.90 -10.54 -6.07
CA ALA A 58 -13.49 -11.42 -7.07
C ALA A 58 -13.39 -12.91 -6.69
N THR A 59 -12.39 -13.29 -5.90
CA THR A 59 -12.12 -14.69 -5.51
C THR A 59 -12.31 -14.95 -4.03
N GLY A 60 -12.26 -13.90 -3.20
CA GLY A 60 -12.21 -13.98 -1.75
C GLY A 60 -10.84 -14.36 -1.19
N GLU A 61 -9.81 -14.52 -2.03
CA GLU A 61 -8.46 -14.79 -1.55
C GLU A 61 -7.89 -13.58 -0.77
N GLN A 62 -7.21 -13.84 0.34
CA GLN A 62 -6.57 -12.80 1.14
C GLN A 62 -5.09 -13.11 1.39
N THR A 63 -4.30 -12.05 1.52
CA THR A 63 -2.91 -12.08 1.96
C THR A 63 -2.71 -11.01 3.02
N GLU A 64 -2.00 -11.39 4.08
CA GLU A 64 -1.74 -10.56 5.25
C GLU A 64 -0.25 -10.21 5.31
N LEU A 65 0.04 -8.92 5.50
CA LEU A 65 1.39 -8.42 5.71
C LEU A 65 1.45 -7.67 7.04
N ARG A 66 2.29 -8.17 7.95
CA ARG A 66 2.60 -7.44 9.19
C ARG A 66 3.41 -6.20 8.86
N LEU A 67 2.92 -5.04 9.29
CA LEU A 67 3.65 -3.78 9.17
C LEU A 67 4.59 -3.66 10.37
N ALA A 68 5.89 -3.68 10.08
CA ALA A 68 6.89 -3.23 11.04
C ALA A 68 6.82 -1.70 11.07
N VAL A 69 6.12 -1.16 12.08
CA VAL A 69 6.00 0.27 12.35
C VAL A 69 7.15 0.73 13.25
#